data_AF-A0A158BV00-F1
#
_entry.id   AF-A0A158BV00-F1
#
_cell.length_a   1.000
_cell.length_b   1.000
_cell.length_c   1.000
_cell.angle_alpha   90.00
_cell.angle_beta   90.00
_cell.angle_gamma   90.00
#
_symmetry.space_group_name_H-M   'P 1'
#
loop_
_entity.id
_entity.type
_entity.pdbx_description
1 polymer ?
#
loop_
_entity_poly.entity_id
_entity_poly.type
_entity_poly.pdbx_seq_one_letter_code
_entity_poly.pdbx_strand_id
1 'polypeptide(L)'
;MLSLNLAKGGMKIIRVPLNLRLIASIRENYTHRALSLYWDAAERITPVARFVMLFCLEQGVPVGALSRYIGVSHSTVHRLRRKRKQAGDIAHRDALLELLERLAFEGGGGSRRVPGGI
;
A
#
# COMPACT_ATOMS: atom_id res chain seq x y z
N MET A 1 2.85 -4.92 -12.91
CA MET A 1 1.46 -5.34 -13.25
C MET A 1 0.99 -6.29 -12.16
N LEU A 2 -0.21 -6.12 -11.61
CA LEU A 2 -0.73 -6.96 -10.53
C LEU A 2 -1.88 -7.82 -11.06
N SER A 3 -1.86 -9.13 -10.79
CA SER A 3 -2.91 -10.07 -11.20
C SER A 3 -3.61 -10.63 -9.96
N LEU A 4 -4.92 -10.42 -9.84
CA LEU A 4 -5.73 -10.85 -8.70
C LEU A 4 -6.78 -11.87 -9.15
N ASN A 5 -6.80 -13.03 -8.49
CA ASN A 5 -7.83 -14.04 -8.65
C ASN A 5 -9.02 -13.74 -7.73
N LEU A 6 -10.19 -13.53 -8.33
CA LEU A 6 -11.45 -13.31 -7.63
C LEU A 6 -12.14 -14.66 -7.37
N ALA A 7 -12.88 -14.78 -6.26
CA ALA A 7 -13.46 -16.04 -5.77
C ALA A 7 -14.45 -16.75 -6.72
N LYS A 8 -14.79 -16.19 -7.88
CA LYS A 8 -15.62 -16.80 -8.93
C LYS A 8 -14.84 -17.14 -10.21
N GLY A 9 -13.52 -17.31 -10.13
CA GLY A 9 -12.67 -17.62 -11.30
C GLY A 9 -12.39 -16.43 -12.23
N GLY A 10 -12.74 -15.21 -11.81
CA GLY A 10 -12.43 -13.99 -12.57
C GLY A 10 -11.02 -13.48 -12.26
N MET A 11 -10.21 -13.23 -13.30
CA MET A 11 -8.92 -12.57 -13.16
C MET A 11 -9.07 -11.07 -13.40
N LYS A 12 -8.61 -10.24 -12.45
CA LYS A 12 -8.50 -8.78 -12.65
C LYS A 12 -7.04 -8.38 -12.71
N ILE A 13 -6.64 -7.81 -13.85
CA ILE A 13 -5.31 -7.22 -14.04
C ILE A 13 -5.38 -5.73 -13.69
N ILE A 14 -4.56 -5.30 -12.73
CA ILE A 14 -4.49 -3.91 -12.30
C ILE A 14 -3.10 -3.35 -12.56
N ARG A 15 -3.04 -2.25 -13.32
CA ARG A 15 -1.81 -1.46 -13.49
C ARG A 15 -1.72 -0.45 -12.35
N VAL A 16 -0.89 -0.77 -11.36
CA VAL A 16 -0.64 0.10 -10.21
C VAL A 16 0.41 1.14 -10.59
N PRO A 17 0.10 2.45 -10.53
CA PRO A 17 1.08 3.50 -10.81
C PRO A 17 2.02 3.67 -9.61
N LEU A 18 3.27 3.20 -9.75
CA LEU A 18 4.30 3.43 -8.73
C LEU A 18 5.09 4.68 -9.12
N ASN A 19 5.14 5.65 -8.20
CA ASN A 19 5.96 6.85 -8.38
C ASN A 19 7.39 6.64 -7.83
N LEU A 20 8.24 7.64 -8.02
CA LEU A 20 9.64 7.58 -7.62
C LEU A 20 9.83 7.37 -6.11
N ARG A 21 8.96 7.93 -5.26
CA ARG A 21 9.05 7.76 -3.80
C ARG A 21 8.71 6.33 -3.37
N LEU A 22 7.69 5.73 -3.95
CA LEU A 22 7.36 4.32 -3.75
C LEU A 22 8.51 3.43 -4.22
N ILE A 23 9.11 3.73 -5.39
CA ILE A 23 10.27 2.99 -5.91
C ILE A 23 11.49 3.15 -4.98
N ALA A 24 11.75 4.34 -4.46
CA ALA A 24 12.83 4.58 -3.50
C ALA A 24 12.61 3.76 -2.21
N SER A 25 11.38 3.70 -1.70
CA SER A 25 11.05 2.89 -0.51
C SER A 25 11.25 1.39 -0.70
N ILE A 26 11.17 0.89 -1.95
CA ILE A 26 11.54 -0.49 -2.27
C ILE A 26 13.04 -0.66 -2.02
N ARG A 27 13.86 0.20 -2.62
CA ARG A 27 15.33 0.11 -2.50
C ARG A 27 15.79 0.18 -1.05
N GLU A 28 15.24 1.11 -0.27
CA GLU A 28 15.54 1.24 1.16
C GLU A 28 15.19 -0.04 1.94
N ASN A 29 14.02 -0.63 1.69
CA ASN A 29 13.61 -1.88 2.34
C ASN A 29 14.53 -3.06 1.98
N TYR A 30 14.98 -3.17 0.73
CA TYR A 30 15.93 -4.22 0.33
C TYR A 30 17.28 -4.07 1.02
N THR A 31 17.79 -2.85 1.17
CA THR A 31 19.04 -2.58 1.91
C THR A 31 18.94 -3.01 3.38
N HIS A 32 17.75 -2.95 3.97
CA HIS A 32 17.49 -3.33 5.35
C HIS A 32 17.02 -4.78 5.55
N ARG A 33 17.28 -5.68 4.58
CA ARG A 33 16.93 -7.12 4.62
C ARG A 33 15.42 -7.41 4.67
N ALA A 34 14.60 -6.66 3.93
CA ALA A 34 13.18 -6.97 3.81
C ALA A 34 12.94 -8.41 3.32
N LEU A 35 11.91 -9.05 3.90
CA LEU A 35 11.49 -10.41 3.55
C LEU A 35 10.84 -10.48 2.17
N SER A 36 10.20 -9.38 1.72
CA SER A 36 9.61 -9.28 0.38
C SER A 36 9.29 -7.83 -0.01
N LEU A 37 8.75 -7.63 -1.21
CA LEU A 37 8.18 -6.34 -1.63
C LEU A 37 7.08 -5.84 -0.68
N TYR A 38 6.34 -6.76 -0.06
CA TYR A 38 5.15 -6.43 0.73
C TYR A 38 5.40 -6.43 2.24
N TRP A 39 6.49 -7.04 2.69
CA TRP A 39 6.82 -7.22 4.10
C TRP A 39 8.26 -6.80 4.36
N ASP A 40 8.45 -5.92 5.34
CA ASP A 40 9.77 -5.58 5.84
C ASP A 40 10.31 -6.66 6.80
N ALA A 41 11.55 -6.49 7.24
CA ALA A 41 12.21 -7.42 8.16
C ALA A 41 11.57 -7.49 9.55
N ALA A 42 10.73 -6.52 9.90
CA ALA A 42 10.01 -6.45 11.18
C ALA A 42 8.58 -7.03 11.08
N GLU A 43 8.29 -7.79 10.01
CA GLU A 43 6.99 -8.36 9.71
C GLU A 43 5.89 -7.30 9.62
N ARG A 44 6.23 -6.08 9.17
CA ARG A 44 5.25 -5.03 8.90
C ARG A 44 5.04 -4.91 7.40
N ILE A 45 3.80 -4.58 7.03
CA ILE A 45 3.49 -4.27 5.64
C ILE A 45 4.27 -3.03 5.18
N THR A 46 4.91 -3.11 4.02
CA THR A 46 5.68 -2.00 3.45
C THR A 46 4.77 -0.86 2.99
N PRO A 47 5.29 0.36 2.78
CA PRO A 47 4.54 1.43 2.14
C PRO A 47 3.97 0.99 0.78
N VAL A 48 4.73 0.23 0.00
CA VAL A 48 4.28 -0.30 -1.29
C VAL A 48 3.09 -1.24 -1.13
N ALA A 49 3.10 -2.16 -0.16
CA ALA A 49 1.95 -3.01 0.13
C ALA A 49 0.70 -2.20 0.47
N ARG A 50 0.84 -1.17 1.32
CA ARG A 50 -0.28 -0.29 1.68
C ARG A 50 -0.82 0.45 0.47
N PHE A 51 0.05 1.02 -0.35
CA PHE A 51 -0.34 1.72 -1.57
C PHE A 51 -1.08 0.81 -2.54
N VAL A 52 -0.55 -0.39 -2.81
CA VAL A 52 -1.18 -1.39 -3.69
C VAL A 52 -2.57 -1.76 -3.17
N MET A 53 -2.71 -2.04 -1.87
CA MET A 53 -4.00 -2.37 -1.27
C MET A 53 -5.00 -1.21 -1.40
N LEU A 54 -4.58 0.01 -1.06
CA LEU A 54 -5.41 1.20 -1.17
C LEU A 54 -5.87 1.43 -2.61
N PHE A 55 -4.96 1.39 -3.58
CA PHE A 55 -5.28 1.56 -4.98
C PHE A 55 -6.26 0.49 -5.48
N CYS A 56 -6.04 -0.78 -5.10
CA CYS A 56 -6.96 -1.85 -5.48
C CYS A 56 -8.35 -1.72 -4.86
N LEU A 57 -8.45 -1.19 -3.63
CA LEU A 57 -9.74 -0.89 -2.99
C LEU A 57 -10.52 0.18 -3.78
N GLU A 58 -9.85 1.22 -4.28
CA GLU A 58 -10.47 2.22 -5.17
C GLU A 58 -10.95 1.60 -6.49
N GLN A 59 -10.25 0.57 -6.97
CA GLN A 59 -10.65 -0.20 -8.15
C GLN A 59 -11.74 -1.26 -7.84
N GLY A 60 -12.35 -1.23 -6.65
CA GLY A 60 -13.41 -2.15 -6.25
C GLY A 60 -12.97 -3.59 -6.01
N VAL A 61 -11.68 -3.83 -5.76
CA VAL A 61 -11.20 -5.18 -5.42
C VAL A 61 -11.75 -5.59 -4.05
N PRO A 62 -12.32 -6.80 -3.91
CA PRO A 62 -12.82 -7.29 -2.63
C PRO A 62 -11.71 -7.45 -1.59
N VAL A 63 -12.05 -7.14 -0.33
CA VAL A 63 -11.14 -7.26 0.83
C VAL A 63 -10.51 -8.65 0.93
N GLY A 64 -11.31 -9.71 0.75
CA GLY A 64 -10.80 -11.09 0.84
C GLY A 64 -9.76 -11.43 -0.24
N ALA A 65 -9.86 -10.87 -1.43
CA ALA A 65 -8.86 -11.07 -2.48
C ALA A 65 -7.54 -10.39 -2.11
N LEU A 66 -7.59 -9.17 -1.58
CA LEU A 66 -6.40 -8.44 -1.14
C LEU A 66 -5.73 -9.07 0.08
N SER A 67 -6.54 -9.54 1.04
CA SER A 67 -6.05 -10.25 2.22
C SER A 67 -5.22 -11.47 1.82
N ARG A 68 -5.76 -12.31 0.92
CA ARG A 68 -5.05 -13.50 0.43
C ARG A 68 -3.83 -13.15 -0.42
N TYR A 69 -3.94 -12.15 -1.29
CA TYR A 69 -2.87 -11.78 -2.20
C TYR A 69 -1.65 -11.19 -1.48
N ILE A 70 -1.86 -10.34 -0.48
CA ILE A 70 -0.79 -9.71 0.29
C ILE A 70 -0.36 -10.57 1.49
N GLY A 71 -1.23 -11.49 1.94
CA GLY A 71 -0.98 -12.35 3.12
C GLY A 71 -1.32 -11.65 4.45
N VAL A 72 -2.25 -10.71 4.47
CA VAL A 72 -2.63 -9.95 5.68
C VAL A 72 -4.02 -10.35 6.18
N SER A 73 -4.31 -10.10 7.45
CA SER A 73 -5.66 -10.31 7.99
C SER A 73 -6.71 -9.39 7.34
N HIS A 74 -7.96 -9.86 7.28
CA HIS A 74 -9.09 -9.05 6.80
C HIS A 74 -9.21 -7.73 7.58
N SER A 75 -8.94 -7.75 8.89
CA SER A 75 -8.99 -6.57 9.75
C SER A 75 -7.97 -5.50 9.34
N THR A 76 -6.75 -5.88 8.92
CA THR A 76 -5.75 -4.95 8.38
C THR A 76 -6.27 -4.23 7.12
N VAL A 77 -6.86 -4.97 6.18
CA VAL A 77 -7.41 -4.39 4.95
C VAL A 77 -8.63 -3.50 5.26
N HIS A 78 -9.52 -3.92 6.16
CA HIS A 78 -10.64 -3.10 6.61
C HIS A 78 -10.18 -1.81 7.29
N ARG A 79 -9.11 -1.86 8.10
CA ARG A 79 -8.53 -0.67 8.72
C ARG A 79 -8.02 0.32 7.67
N LEU A 80 -7.31 -0.16 6.64
CA LEU A 80 -6.86 0.67 5.52
C LEU A 80 -8.05 1.28 4.77
N ARG A 81 -9.09 0.49 4.48
CA ARG A 81 -10.31 0.99 3.84
C ARG A 81 -10.99 2.08 4.66
N ARG A 82 -11.07 1.93 5.99
CA ARG A 82 -11.61 2.95 6.89
C ARG A 82 -10.78 4.23 6.85
N LYS A 83 -9.45 4.13 6.95
CA LYS A 83 -8.55 5.29 6.83
C LYS A 83 -8.76 6.05 5.52
N ARG A 84 -8.85 5.31 4.41
CA ARG A 84 -9.13 5.90 3.09
C ARG A 84 -10.46 6.64 3.04
N LYS A 85 -11.54 6.06 3.59
CA LYS A 85 -12.85 6.71 3.66
C LYS A 85 -12.84 7.97 4.53
N GLN A 86 -12.10 7.96 5.65
CA GLN A 86 -11.97 9.11 6.53
C GLN A 86 -11.25 10.29 5.89
N ALA A 87 -10.42 10.04 4.87
CA ALA A 87 -9.72 11.09 4.15
C ALA A 87 -10.61 11.88 3.15
N GLY A 88 -11.89 11.55 3.05
CA GLY A 88 -12.85 12.23 2.17
C GLY A 88 -12.86 11.70 0.74
N ASP A 89 -13.79 12.21 -0.07
CA ASP A 89 -13.89 11.86 -1.49
C ASP A 89 -12.98 12.76 -2.33
N ILE A 90 -12.35 12.19 -3.37
CA ILE A 90 -11.46 12.92 -4.26
C ILE A 90 -11.82 12.57 -5.71
N ALA A 91 -12.31 13.57 -6.45
CA ALA A 91 -12.73 13.42 -7.84
C ALA A 91 -11.54 13.37 -8.82
N HIS A 92 -10.44 14.06 -8.52
CA HIS A 92 -9.29 14.14 -9.40
C HIS A 92 -8.31 12.99 -9.19
N ARG A 93 -7.97 12.31 -10.28
CA ARG A 93 -7.10 11.11 -10.26
C ARG A 93 -5.73 11.39 -9.63
N ASP A 94 -5.10 12.52 -9.95
CA ASP A 94 -3.75 12.81 -9.45
C ASP A 94 -3.78 13.12 -7.95
N ALA A 95 -4.74 13.93 -7.50
CA ALA A 95 -4.98 14.19 -6.08
C ALA A 95 -5.33 12.90 -5.30
N LEU A 96 -6.05 11.97 -5.93
CA LEU A 96 -6.31 10.66 -5.35
C LEU A 96 -5.01 9.89 -5.15
N LEU A 97 -4.15 9.81 -6.17
CA LEU A 97 -2.87 9.11 -6.09
C LEU A 97 -1.96 9.68 -5.00
N GLU A 98 -1.88 11.02 -4.89
CA GLU A 98 -1.13 11.69 -3.83
C GLU A 98 -1.69 11.36 -2.43
N LEU A 99 -3.02 11.33 -2.28
CA LEU A 99 -3.64 10.92 -1.03
C LEU A 99 -3.29 9.46 -0.69
N LEU A 100 -3.42 8.55 -1.65
CA LEU A 100 -3.14 7.12 -1.42
C LEU A 100 -1.69 6.90 -1.02
N GLU A 101 -0.77 7.63 -1.64
CA GLU A 101 0.63 7.63 -1.28
C GLU A 101 0.84 8.12 0.15
N ARG A 102 0.28 9.28 0.52
CA ARG A 102 0.41 9.81 1.89
C ARG A 102 -0.05 8.78 2.93
N LEU A 103 -1.23 8.20 2.73
CA LEU A 103 -1.79 7.16 3.60
C LEU A 103 -0.90 5.89 3.68
N ALA A 104 -0.21 5.56 2.59
CA ALA A 104 0.69 4.41 2.54
C ALA A 104 1.96 4.61 3.40
N PHE A 105 2.46 5.84 3.51
CA PHE A 105 3.62 6.17 4.34
C PHE A 105 3.26 6.45 5.81
N GLU A 106 2.05 6.93 6.13
CA GLU A 106 1.60 7.23 7.51
C GLU A 106 1.63 6.02 8.48
N GLY A 107 1.64 4.78 7.97
CA GLY A 107 1.69 3.57 8.80
C GLY A 107 3.09 3.14 9.24
N GLY A 108 4.14 3.78 8.71
CA GLY A 108 5.54 3.54 9.08
C GLY A 108 5.97 4.55 10.13
N GLY A 109 5.63 4.32 11.40
CA GLY A 109 6.19 5.08 12.51
C GLY A 109 7.72 4.92 12.52
N GLY A 110 8.39 5.93 11.97
CA GLY A 110 9.81 6.04 11.77
C GLY A 110 10.12 7.43 11.27
N SER A 111 9.72 8.44 12.05
CA SER A 111 10.32 9.76 11.98
C SER A 111 11.84 9.58 12.11
N ARG A 112 12.57 9.67 11.01
CA ARG A 112 13.93 10.19 11.11
C ARG A 112 13.74 11.65 11.49
N ARG A 113 13.86 11.92 12.80
CA ARG A 113 14.41 13.19 13.26
C ARG A 113 15.61 13.45 12.36
N VAL A 114 15.55 14.55 11.61
CA VAL A 114 16.75 15.21 11.14
C VAL A 114 17.57 15.44 12.41
N PRO A 115 18.75 14.81 12.57
CA PRO A 115 19.64 15.24 13.64
C PRO A 115 20.02 16.67 13.28
N GLY A 116 19.70 17.61 14.18
CA GLY A 116 20.34 18.90 14.16
C GLY A 116 21.86 18.70 14.09
N GLY A 117 22.50 19.46 13.22
CA GLY A 117 23.91 19.31 12.93
C GLY A 117 24.43 20.53 12.18
N ILE A 118 24.53 21.63 12.95
CA ILE A 118 25.33 22.85 12.78
C ILE A 118 24.97 23.75 11.60
#